data_AF-A0A356X2Q4-F1
#
_entry.id   AF-A0A356X2Q4-F1
#
_cell.length_a   1.000
_cell.length_b   1.000
_cell.length_c   1.000
_cell.angle_alpha   90.00
_cell.angle_beta   90.00
_cell.angle_gamma   90.00
#
_symmetry.space_group_name_H-M   'P 1'
#
loop_
_entity.id
_entity.type
_entity.pdbx_description
1 polymer ?
#
loop_
_entity_poly.entity_id
_entity_poly.type
_entity_poly.pdbx_seq_one_letter_code
_entity_poly.pdbx_strand_id
1 'polypeptide(L)'
;SHSLAFYLDGASEGDDDLYVMINAWWNDLDFIIQEGTAGEWKRVIDTSKPSPDDITNPGDEKPIGRATYTVNARSVVVLIRERSV
;
A
#
# COMPACT_ATOMS: atom_id res chain seq x y z
N SER A 1 10.81 5.46 15.88
CA SER A 1 10.31 5.01 14.57
C SER A 1 10.53 6.12 13.56
N HIS A 2 11.21 5.85 12.45
CA HIS A 2 11.20 6.75 11.29
C HIS A 2 10.26 6.14 10.26
N SER A 3 9.04 6.67 10.18
CA SER A 3 7.95 6.10 9.40
C SER A 3 7.01 7.20 8.93
N LEU A 4 6.42 7.02 7.74
CA LEU A 4 5.42 7.91 7.18
C LEU A 4 4.36 7.06 6.47
N ALA A 5 3.10 7.46 6.55
CA ALA A 5 2.08 7.00 5.64
C ALA A 5 1.27 8.18 5.14
N PHE A 6 0.81 8.11 3.90
CA PHE A 6 -0.06 9.12 3.31
C PHE A 6 -1.02 8.49 2.30
N TYR A 7 -2.16 9.15 2.16
CA TYR A 7 -3.17 8.88 1.16
C TYR A 7 -3.06 9.95 0.06
N LEU A 8 -3.16 9.53 -1.19
CA LEU A 8 -3.24 10.40 -2.36
C LEU A 8 -4.58 10.15 -3.04
N ASP A 9 -5.41 11.19 -3.10
CA ASP A 9 -6.68 11.20 -3.82
C ASP A 9 -6.41 11.38 -5.32
N GLY A 10 -6.71 10.35 -6.11
CA GLY A 10 -6.50 10.36 -7.56
C GLY A 10 -7.61 11.06 -8.34
N ALA A 11 -8.75 11.36 -7.69
CA ALA A 11 -9.97 11.75 -8.39
C ALA A 11 -9.83 13.07 -9.18
N SER A 12 -9.06 14.05 -8.69
CA SER A 12 -8.87 15.32 -9.40
C SER A 12 -8.09 15.16 -10.71
N GLU A 13 -7.26 14.13 -10.80
CA GLU A 13 -6.44 13.81 -11.97
C GLU A 13 -7.06 12.73 -12.86
N GLY A 14 -8.24 12.22 -12.49
CA GLY A 14 -8.90 11.12 -13.19
C GLY A 14 -8.16 9.78 -13.02
N ASP A 15 -7.42 9.61 -11.92
CA ASP A 15 -6.58 8.45 -11.61
C ASP A 15 -7.12 7.67 -10.40
N ASP A 16 -6.52 6.52 -10.12
CA ASP A 16 -6.79 5.70 -8.94
C ASP A 16 -6.20 6.30 -7.66
N ASP A 17 -6.75 5.93 -6.50
CA ASP A 17 -6.21 6.38 -5.22
C ASP A 17 -5.02 5.53 -4.79
N LEU A 18 -4.06 6.17 -4.10
CA LEU A 18 -2.90 5.49 -3.53
C LEU A 18 -2.85 5.62 -2.01
N TYR A 19 -2.45 4.54 -1.35
CA TYR A 19 -2.03 4.56 0.06
C TYR A 19 -0.59 4.08 0.16
N VAL A 20 0.30 4.98 0.58
CA VAL A 20 1.75 4.72 0.62
C VAL A 20 2.18 4.63 2.07
N MET A 21 2.89 3.56 2.41
CA MET A 21 3.44 3.33 3.75
C MET A 21 4.95 3.12 3.63
N ILE A 22 5.72 3.90 4.38
CA ILE A 22 7.18 3.93 4.33
C ILE A 22 7.70 3.61 5.73
N ASN A 23 8.42 2.48 5.84
CA ASN A 23 9.15 2.12 7.04
C ASN A 23 10.65 2.34 6.84
N ALA A 24 11.18 3.47 7.31
CA ALA A 24 12.62 3.73 7.34
C ALA A 24 13.27 3.26 8.65
N TRP A 25 12.54 2.56 9.51
CA TRP A 25 13.02 1.97 10.75
C TRP A 25 13.63 0.58 10.53
N TRP A 26 14.32 0.06 11.54
CA TRP A 26 15.02 -1.23 11.50
C TRP A 26 14.19 -2.42 11.97
N ASN A 27 13.03 -2.18 12.56
CA ASN A 27 12.06 -3.22 12.89
C ASN A 27 10.83 -3.07 12.00
N ASP A 28 10.09 -4.15 11.85
CA ASP A 28 8.77 -4.15 11.22
C ASP A 28 7.81 -3.25 12.01
N LEU A 29 6.89 -2.62 11.29
CA LEU A 29 5.88 -1.73 11.85
C LEU A 29 4.52 -2.08 11.26
N ASP A 30 3.51 -2.15 12.14
CA ASP A 30 2.12 -2.26 11.72
C ASP A 30 1.55 -0.86 11.47
N PHE A 31 1.06 -0.65 10.26
CA PHE A 31 0.35 0.56 9.87
C PHE A 31 -1.15 0.29 9.85
N ILE A 32 -1.94 1.23 10.36
CA ILE A 32 -3.40 1.22 10.23
C ILE A 32 -3.76 2.14 9.06
N ILE A 33 -4.47 1.59 8.07
CA ILE A 33 -4.94 2.32 6.90
C ILE A 33 -6.16 3.15 7.32
N GLN A 34 -6.06 4.46 7.14
CA GLN A 34 -7.04 5.42 7.67
C GLN A 34 -8.16 5.80 6.70
N GLU A 35 -8.01 5.44 5.42
CA GLU A 35 -8.93 5.84 4.35
C GLU A 35 -9.49 4.61 3.65
N GLY A 36 -10.78 4.62 3.31
CA GLY A 36 -11.48 3.48 2.72
C GLY A 36 -11.62 2.25 3.64
N THR A 37 -12.04 1.13 3.05
CA THR A 37 -12.16 -0.17 3.74
C THR A 37 -11.15 -1.18 3.23
N ALA A 38 -10.80 -2.18 4.04
CA ALA A 38 -9.75 -3.16 3.69
C ALA A 38 -9.94 -3.80 2.31
N GLY A 39 -11.18 -4.17 1.96
CA GLY A 39 -11.50 -4.84 0.70
C GLY A 39 -11.40 -3.97 -0.55
N GLU A 40 -11.29 -2.65 -0.38
CA GLU A 40 -11.12 -1.69 -1.49
C GLU A 40 -9.67 -1.58 -1.93
N TRP A 41 -8.73 -1.92 -1.04
CA TRP A 41 -7.31 -1.77 -1.28
C TRP A 41 -6.68 -3.04 -1.82
N LYS A 42 -5.87 -2.90 -2.87
CA LYS A 42 -5.02 -3.95 -3.41
C LYS A 42 -3.56 -3.52 -3.30
N ARG A 43 -2.69 -4.42 -2.86
CA ARG A 43 -1.25 -4.20 -2.82
C ARG A 43 -0.65 -4.30 -4.22
N VAL A 44 0.07 -3.25 -4.61
CA VAL A 44 0.79 -3.18 -5.90
C VAL A 44 2.30 -3.23 -5.74
N ILE A 45 2.83 -2.66 -4.65
CA ILE A 45 4.26 -2.66 -4.34
C ILE A 45 4.47 -3.10 -2.89
N ASP A 46 5.46 -3.95 -2.66
CA ASP A 46 6.02 -4.27 -1.35
C ASP A 46 7.50 -4.62 -1.50
N THR A 47 8.36 -3.63 -1.28
CA THR A 47 9.81 -3.76 -1.53
C THR A 47 10.51 -4.71 -0.56
N SER A 48 9.80 -5.30 0.41
CA SER A 48 10.34 -6.35 1.28
C SER A 48 10.29 -7.74 0.64
N LYS A 49 9.50 -7.89 -0.43
CA LYS A 49 9.34 -9.16 -1.13
C LYS A 49 10.45 -9.36 -2.17
N PRO A 50 10.79 -10.62 -2.51
CA PRO A 50 11.66 -10.89 -3.64
C PRO A 50 10.91 -10.66 -4.96
N SER A 51 11.65 -10.29 -6.00
CA SER A 51 11.11 -10.25 -7.36
C SER A 51 10.65 -11.65 -7.82
N PRO A 52 9.48 -11.77 -8.49
CA PRO A 52 8.63 -10.69 -9.01
C PRO A 52 7.49 -10.24 -8.08
N ASP A 53 7.48 -10.64 -6.81
CA ASP A 53 6.39 -10.32 -5.88
C ASP A 53 6.51 -8.93 -5.23
N ASP A 54 7.62 -8.23 -5.48
CA ASP A 54 7.91 -6.88 -4.99
C ASP A 54 7.10 -5.80 -5.71
N ILE A 55 6.78 -6.02 -6.99
CA ILE A 55 5.93 -5.15 -7.82
C ILE A 55 5.02 -6.05 -8.67
N THR A 56 3.70 -5.96 -8.45
CA THR A 56 2.75 -6.76 -9.23
C THR A 56 2.51 -6.17 -10.62
N ASN A 57 2.26 -7.03 -11.60
CA ASN A 57 1.74 -6.59 -12.90
C ASN A 57 0.29 -6.08 -12.77
N PRO A 58 -0.18 -5.23 -13.69
CA PRO A 58 -1.58 -4.84 -13.75
C PRO A 58 -2.51 -6.05 -13.85
N GLY A 59 -3.52 -6.11 -12.98
CA GLY A 59 -4.48 -7.22 -12.86
C GLY A 59 -4.05 -8.34 -11.89
N ASP A 60 -2.80 -8.33 -11.41
CA ASP A 60 -2.27 -9.30 -10.44
C ASP A 60 -2.20 -8.73 -9.02
N GLU A 61 -2.75 -7.53 -8.78
CA GLU A 61 -2.72 -6.84 -7.49
C GLU A 61 -3.35 -7.70 -6.39
N LYS A 62 -2.76 -7.67 -5.18
CA LYS A 62 -3.19 -8.57 -4.10
C LYS A 62 -4.14 -7.85 -3.13
N PRO A 63 -5.43 -8.22 -3.04
CA PRO A 63 -6.35 -7.58 -2.10
C PRO A 63 -5.86 -7.78 -0.66
N ILE A 64 -6.05 -6.77 0.18
CA ILE A 64 -5.75 -6.89 1.61
C ILE A 64 -7.02 -7.25 2.38
N GLY A 65 -6.91 -8.19 3.32
CA GLY A 65 -8.06 -8.64 4.11
C GLY A 65 -8.35 -7.81 5.35
N ARG A 66 -7.47 -6.85 5.68
CA ARG A 66 -7.54 -6.04 6.92
C ARG A 66 -7.05 -4.62 6.65
N ALA A 67 -7.60 -3.65 7.39
CA ALA A 67 -7.13 -2.25 7.36
C ALA A 67 -5.84 -2.06 8.17
N THR A 68 -5.03 -3.10 8.27
CA THR A 68 -3.73 -3.10 8.94
C THR A 68 -2.75 -3.85 8.05
N TYR A 69 -1.56 -3.28 7.83
CA TYR A 69 -0.51 -3.89 7.03
C TYR A 69 0.83 -3.79 7.74
N THR A 70 1.53 -4.92 7.86
CA THR A 70 2.88 -4.96 8.41
C THR A 70 3.88 -4.57 7.32
N VAL A 71 4.53 -3.43 7.50
CA VAL A 71 5.61 -2.97 6.61
C VAL A 71 6.92 -3.40 7.23
N ASN A 72 7.65 -4.28 6.54
CA ASN A 72 8.90 -4.83 7.04
C ASN A 72 9.96 -3.73 7.21
N ALA A 73 10.99 -4.02 8.01
CA ALA A 73 12.12 -3.13 8.21
C ALA A 73 12.68 -2.62 6.87
N ARG A 74 12.90 -1.30 6.76
CA ARG A 74 13.50 -0.65 5.59
C ARG A 74 12.76 -0.91 4.27
N SER A 75 11.44 -1.00 4.28
CA SER A 75 10.63 -1.21 3.07
C SER A 75 9.56 -0.14 2.84
N VAL A 76 9.03 -0.14 1.61
CA VAL A 76 7.90 0.67 1.17
C VAL A 76 6.80 -0.27 0.67
N VAL A 77 5.56 0.04 1.03
CA VAL A 77 4.37 -0.63 0.53
C VAL A 77 3.45 0.41 -0.11
N VAL A 78 2.93 0.08 -1.29
CA VAL A 78 1.93 0.89 -1.99
C VAL A 78 0.69 0.04 -2.21
N LEU A 79 -0.45 0.62 -1.84
CA LEU A 79 -1.77 0.08 -2.12
C LEU A 79 -2.46 0.99 -3.14
N ILE A 80 -3.28 0.38 -3.99
CA ILE A 80 -4.15 1.06 -4.95
C ILE A 80 -5.62 0.78 -4.58
N ARG A 81 -6.48 1.78 -4.75
CA ARG A 81 -7.93 1.62 -4.76
C ARG A 81 -8.44 2.16 -6.08
N GLU A 82 -9.05 1.28 -6.87
CA GLU A 82 -9.56 1.62 -8.19
C GLU A 82 -10.68 2.68 -8.09
N ARG A 83 -10.66 3.65 -8.99
CA ARG A 83 -11.70 4.66 -9.11
C ARG A 83 -13.04 3.98 -9.37
N SER A 84 -14.07 4.36 -8.60
CA SER A 84 -15.45 3.98 -8.92
C SER A 84 -15.87 4.65 -10.22
N VAL A 85 -16.34 3.86 -11.19
CA VAL A 85 -16.73 4.31 -12.53
C VAL A 85 -17.97 5.18 -12.51
#